data_AF-A0A8D1CZX2-F1
#
_entry.id   AF-A0A8D1CZX2-F1
#
_cell.length_a   1.000
_cell.length_b   1.000
_cell.length_c   1.000
_cell.angle_alpha   90.00
_cell.angle_beta   90.00
_cell.angle_gamma   90.00
#
_symmetry.space_group_name_H-M   'P 1'
#
loop_
_entity.id
_entity.type
_entity.pdbx_description
1 polymer ?
#
loop_
_entity_poly.entity_id
_entity_poly.type
_entity_poly.pdbx_seq_one_letter_code
_entity_poly.pdbx_strand_id
1 'polypeptide(L)'
;ISDIDGQVTKLVKNYRSHSALLALPSRLFYHRELEVCADPKVVTSLLGWEKLPRKGFPLVFHGVRGTEAREGRSPSWFNPTEAVQVMRYCCLLARSVSSQVSAGDIGVITPYRKQVPAR
;
A
#
# COMPACT_ATOMS: atom_id res chain seq x y z
N ILE A 1 -4.63 38.05 28.27
CA ILE A 1 -5.36 36.84 27.84
C ILE A 1 -4.64 36.37 26.57
N SER A 2 -3.43 35.83 26.68
CA SER A 2 -3.08 34.42 26.97
C SER A 2 -3.52 33.44 25.86
N ASP A 3 -3.04 33.64 24.63
CA ASP A 3 -3.09 32.60 23.60
C ASP A 3 -1.83 31.75 23.70
N ILE A 4 -1.92 30.70 24.52
CA ILE A 4 -1.19 29.47 24.26
C ILE A 4 -1.95 28.81 23.09
N ASP A 5 -1.74 29.32 21.87
CA ASP A 5 -2.12 28.61 20.66
C ASP A 5 -1.07 27.52 20.49
N GLY A 6 -1.40 26.30 20.92
CA GLY A 6 -0.45 25.19 21.03
C GLY A 6 0.31 24.99 19.73
N GLN A 7 1.61 25.31 19.74
CA GLN A 7 2.47 25.23 18.56
C GLN A 7 2.52 23.77 18.08
N VAL A 8 1.90 23.49 16.92
CA VAL A 8 1.91 22.15 16.33
C VAL A 8 3.21 21.95 15.56
N THR A 9 4.05 21.03 16.04
CA THR A 9 5.28 20.66 15.34
C THR A 9 4.97 19.65 14.23
N LYS A 10 5.25 20.04 12.98
CA LYS A 10 5.16 19.14 11.82
C LYS A 10 6.42 18.27 11.73
N LEU A 11 6.24 16.95 11.80
CA LEU A 11 7.31 16.00 11.53
C LEU A 11 7.38 15.73 10.03
N VAL A 12 8.52 16.07 9.41
CA VAL A 12 8.70 15.97 7.95
C VAL A 12 9.47 14.74 7.49
N LYS A 13 10.20 14.07 8.39
CA LYS A 13 11.05 12.92 8.05
C LYS A 13 10.24 11.63 7.98
N ASN A 14 10.17 11.02 6.80
CA ASN A 14 9.49 9.76 6.57
C ASN A 14 10.49 8.59 6.54
N TYR A 15 10.39 7.71 7.53
CA TYR A 15 11.27 6.55 7.68
C TYR A 15 10.67 5.25 7.11
N ARG A 16 9.53 5.32 6.39
CA ARG A 16 8.76 4.15 5.96
C ARG A 16 8.84 3.88 4.46
N SER A 17 8.73 4.91 3.63
CA SER A 17 8.35 4.75 2.23
C SER A 17 9.50 5.03 1.26
N HIS A 18 9.54 4.24 0.18
CA HIS A 18 10.35 4.56 -0.99
C HIS A 18 9.96 5.93 -1.58
N SER A 19 10.91 6.66 -2.15
CA SER A 19 10.70 8.01 -2.71
C SER A 19 9.53 8.08 -3.70
N ALA A 20 9.46 7.12 -4.61
CA ALA A 20 8.37 6.99 -5.58
C ALA A 20 6.96 6.90 -4.95
N LEU A 21 6.83 6.25 -3.79
CA LEU A 21 5.56 6.11 -3.07
C LEU A 21 5.25 7.36 -2.24
N LEU A 22 6.28 8.04 -1.72
CA LEU A 22 6.13 9.24 -0.90
C LEU A 22 5.82 10.51 -1.73
N ALA A 23 6.29 10.56 -2.98
CA ALA A 23 6.23 11.77 -3.81
C ALA A 23 4.80 12.31 -4.01
N LEU A 24 3.84 11.44 -4.31
CA LEU A 24 2.45 11.85 -4.53
C LEU A 24 1.77 12.36 -3.24
N PRO A 25 1.72 11.60 -2.13
CA PRO A 25 1.10 12.08 -0.90
C PRO A 25 1.80 13.33 -0.34
N SER A 26 3.13 13.42 -0.43
CA SER A 26 3.88 14.62 -0.02
C SER A 26 3.40 15.86 -0.78
N ARG A 27 3.23 15.74 -2.11
CA ARG A 27 2.74 16.85 -2.95
C ARG A 27 1.29 17.22 -2.68
N LEU A 28 0.40 16.24 -2.49
CA LEU A 28 -1.03 16.49 -2.35
C LEU A 28 -1.42 16.98 -0.95
N PHE A 29 -0.77 16.50 0.09
CA PHE A 29 -1.23 16.68 1.47
C PHE A 29 -0.22 17.35 2.40
N TYR A 30 1.04 17.50 1.97
CA TYR A 30 2.12 18.00 2.83
C TYR A 30 2.97 19.10 2.17
N HIS A 31 2.47 19.76 1.12
CA HIS A 31 3.16 20.85 0.42
C HIS A 31 4.58 20.50 -0.08
N ARG A 32 4.81 19.21 -0.40
CA ARG A 32 6.11 18.66 -0.82
C ARG A 32 7.19 18.68 0.27
N GLU A 33 6.83 18.85 1.54
CA GLU A 33 7.80 18.95 2.64
C GLU A 33 8.28 17.61 3.18
N LEU A 34 7.63 16.48 2.87
CA LEU A 34 8.08 15.18 3.41
C LEU A 34 9.41 14.74 2.81
N GLU A 35 10.37 14.43 3.69
CA GLU A 35 11.72 13.96 3.37
C GLU A 35 11.78 12.43 3.40
N VAL A 36 12.50 11.84 2.45
CA VAL A 36 12.75 10.40 2.45
C VAL A 36 13.93 10.10 3.37
N CYS A 37 13.67 9.42 4.48
CA CYS A 37 14.68 9.00 5.46
C CYS A 37 14.63 7.49 5.75
N ALA A 38 13.86 6.73 4.97
CA ALA A 38 13.74 5.28 5.11
C ALA A 38 15.06 4.59 4.71
N ASP A 39 15.38 3.46 5.37
CA ASP A 39 16.56 2.66 5.03
C ASP A 39 16.47 2.18 3.57
N PRO A 40 17.42 2.58 2.69
CA PRO A 40 17.44 2.14 1.30
C PRO A 40 17.42 0.63 1.15
N LYS A 41 18.06 -0.13 2.05
CA LYS A 41 18.10 -1.60 1.97
C LYS A 41 16.70 -2.21 2.08
N VAL A 42 15.83 -1.59 2.88
CA VAL A 42 14.45 -2.04 3.07
C VAL A 42 13.59 -1.60 1.89
N VAL A 43 13.55 -0.30 1.60
CA VAL A 43 12.59 0.26 0.63
C VAL A 43 12.95 -0.05 -0.83
N THR A 44 14.18 -0.48 -1.12
CA THR A 44 14.62 -0.87 -2.47
C THR A 44 14.65 -2.39 -2.69
N SER A 45 14.41 -3.20 -1.66
CA SER A 45 14.56 -4.66 -1.68
C SER A 45 13.77 -5.35 -2.79
N LEU A 46 12.61 -4.81 -3.17
CA LEU A 46 11.72 -5.38 -4.19
C LEU A 46 11.80 -4.70 -5.57
N LEU A 47 12.70 -3.73 -5.78
CA LEU A 47 12.81 -3.03 -7.07
C LEU A 47 13.24 -3.95 -8.23
N GLY A 48 13.88 -5.07 -7.90
CA GLY A 48 14.28 -6.10 -8.85
C GLY A 48 13.18 -7.11 -9.20
N TRP A 49 12.05 -7.10 -8.49
CA TRP A 49 11.02 -8.14 -8.61
C TRP A 49 10.55 -8.32 -10.06
N GLU A 50 10.53 -9.57 -10.51
CA GLU A 50 10.31 -9.96 -11.91
C GLU A 50 8.91 -9.62 -12.43
N LYS A 51 7.94 -9.41 -11.53
CA LYS A 51 6.56 -9.08 -11.88
C LYS A 51 6.25 -7.59 -11.91
N LEU A 52 7.23 -6.72 -11.64
CA LEU A 52 7.06 -5.28 -11.81
C LEU A 52 6.90 -4.93 -13.30
N PRO A 53 5.87 -4.15 -13.69
CA PRO A 53 5.69 -3.70 -15.07
C PRO A 53 6.79 -2.71 -15.49
N ARG A 54 7.36 -1.98 -14.53
CA ARG A 54 8.50 -1.09 -14.72
C ARG A 54 9.55 -1.38 -13.65
N LYS A 55 10.75 -1.78 -14.06
CA LYS A 55 11.88 -1.99 -13.16
C LYS A 55 12.23 -0.70 -12.42
N GLY A 56 12.59 -0.81 -11.15
CA GLY A 56 12.93 0.34 -10.31
C GLY A 56 11.74 1.18 -9.82
N PHE A 57 10.49 0.80 -10.12
CA PHE A 57 9.30 1.51 -9.66
C PHE A 57 8.41 0.58 -8.81
N PRO A 58 8.35 0.74 -7.48
CA PRO A 58 7.72 -0.21 -6.56
C PRO A 58 6.20 -0.03 -6.46
N LEU A 59 5.52 0.14 -7.59
CA LEU A 59 4.07 0.32 -7.63
C LEU A 59 3.48 -0.36 -8.87
N VAL A 60 2.42 -1.12 -8.65
CA VAL A 60 1.62 -1.75 -9.71
C VAL A 60 0.18 -1.28 -9.56
N PHE A 61 -0.37 -0.71 -10.63
CA PHE A 61 -1.80 -0.46 -10.74
C PHE A 61 -2.39 -1.51 -11.68
N HIS A 62 -3.14 -2.47 -11.13
CA HIS A 62 -3.72 -3.57 -11.89
C HIS A 62 -5.22 -3.30 -12.09
N GLY A 63 -5.63 -3.02 -13.32
CA GLY A 63 -7.05 -2.91 -13.67
C GLY A 63 -7.72 -4.26 -13.72
N VAL A 64 -8.69 -4.53 -12.82
CA VAL A 64 -9.44 -5.78 -12.76
C VAL A 64 -10.82 -5.56 -13.37
N ARG A 65 -11.20 -6.40 -14.33
CA ARG A 65 -12.57 -6.45 -14.85
C ARG A 65 -13.34 -7.50 -14.05
N GLY A 66 -14.03 -7.05 -13.01
CA GLY A 66 -14.87 -7.88 -12.16
C GLY A 66 -16.18 -7.17 -11.83
N THR A 67 -17.15 -7.94 -11.35
CA THR A 67 -18.43 -7.40 -10.88
C THR A 67 -18.45 -7.47 -9.36
N GLU A 68 -18.77 -6.35 -8.72
CA GLU A 68 -19.00 -6.30 -7.29
C GLU A 68 -20.32 -7.00 -6.91
N ALA A 69 -20.30 -7.64 -5.75
CA ALA A 69 -21.40 -8.41 -5.20
C ALA A 69 -21.72 -7.95 -3.77
N ARG A 70 -22.95 -8.27 -3.34
CA ARG A 70 -23.48 -7.90 -2.03
C ARG A 70 -24.38 -9.01 -1.50
N GLU A 71 -24.19 -9.40 -0.26
CA GLU A 71 -25.03 -10.42 0.38
C GLU A 71 -26.31 -9.80 0.94
N GLY A 72 -27.45 -10.12 0.32
CA GLY A 72 -28.77 -9.72 0.79
C GLY A 72 -28.88 -8.21 1.04
N ARG A 73 -29.17 -7.85 2.31
CA ARG A 73 -29.30 -6.46 2.78
C ARG A 73 -28.03 -5.91 3.46
N SER A 74 -26.90 -6.62 3.37
CA SER A 74 -25.65 -6.12 3.95
C SER A 74 -25.26 -4.78 3.32
N PRO A 75 -24.81 -3.78 4.10
CA PRO A 75 -24.36 -2.49 3.54
C PRO A 75 -22.97 -2.58 2.90
N SER A 76 -22.27 -3.71 3.02
CA SER A 76 -20.90 -3.87 2.53
C SER A 76 -20.85 -4.71 1.26
N TRP A 77 -19.97 -4.30 0.35
CA TRP A 77 -19.72 -4.95 -0.93
C TRP A 77 -18.46 -5.82 -0.86
N PHE A 78 -18.32 -6.70 -1.85
CA PHE A 78 -17.09 -7.43 -2.13
C PHE A 78 -16.94 -7.67 -3.63
N ASN A 79 -15.71 -7.82 -4.10
CA ASN A 79 -15.38 -8.16 -5.47
C ASN A 79 -14.55 -9.46 -5.47
N PRO A 80 -15.12 -10.60 -5.88
CA PRO A 80 -14.41 -11.88 -5.86
C PRO A 80 -13.26 -11.92 -6.88
N THR A 81 -13.39 -11.24 -8.02
CA THR A 81 -12.33 -11.18 -9.04
C THR A 81 -11.10 -10.43 -8.50
N GLU A 82 -11.31 -9.31 -7.81
CA GLU A 82 -10.24 -8.59 -7.13
C GLU A 82 -9.61 -9.44 -6.01
N ALA A 83 -10.42 -10.15 -5.22
CA ALA A 83 -9.91 -11.00 -4.14
C ALA A 83 -8.97 -12.10 -4.67
N VAL A 84 -9.35 -12.77 -5.77
CA VAL A 84 -8.50 -13.77 -6.43
C VAL A 84 -7.20 -13.13 -6.94
N GLN A 85 -7.27 -11.95 -7.55
CA GLN A 85 -6.09 -11.25 -8.05
C GLN A 85 -5.14 -10.82 -6.92
N VAL A 86 -5.67 -10.35 -5.79
CA VAL A 86 -4.88 -10.03 -4.59
C VAL A 86 -4.21 -11.29 -4.03
N MET A 87 -4.95 -12.39 -3.88
CA MET A 87 -4.38 -13.67 -3.42
C MET A 87 -3.23 -14.13 -4.31
N ARG A 88 -3.39 -13.99 -5.64
CA ARG A 88 -2.33 -14.30 -6.60
C ARG A 88 -1.07 -13.48 -6.36
N TYR A 89 -1.20 -12.18 -6.08
CA TYR A 89 -0.04 -11.34 -5.75
C TYR A 89 0.63 -11.75 -4.44
N CYS A 90 -0.15 -12.05 -3.40
CA CYS A 90 0.39 -12.56 -2.14
C CYS A 90 1.20 -13.85 -2.36
N CYS A 91 0.67 -14.80 -3.13
CA CYS A 91 1.39 -16.03 -3.47
C CYS A 91 2.67 -15.78 -4.28
N LEU A 92 2.64 -14.84 -5.24
CA LEU A 92 3.82 -14.51 -6.05
C LEU A 92 4.92 -13.86 -5.22
N LEU A 93 4.57 -12.98 -4.28
CA LEU A 93 5.53 -12.35 -3.36
C LEU A 93 6.11 -13.37 -2.36
N ALA A 94 5.26 -14.22 -1.79
CA ALA A 94 5.67 -15.23 -0.81
C ALA A 94 6.49 -16.37 -1.40
N ARG A 95 6.37 -16.63 -2.71
CA ARG A 95 7.09 -17.70 -3.42
C ARG A 95 8.17 -17.17 -4.38
N SER A 96 8.47 -15.88 -4.36
CA SER A 96 9.50 -15.32 -5.24
C SER A 96 10.88 -15.86 -4.83
N VAL A 97 11.59 -16.44 -5.80
CA VAL A 97 12.92 -17.03 -5.58
C VAL A 97 13.98 -15.96 -5.31
N SER A 98 13.85 -14.79 -5.94
CA SER A 98 14.82 -13.69 -5.82
C SER A 98 14.52 -12.72 -4.69
N SER A 99 13.29 -12.72 -4.17
CA SER A 99 12.81 -11.70 -3.23
C SER A 99 11.67 -12.24 -2.37
N GLN A 100 11.94 -13.33 -1.64
CA GLN A 100 10.93 -13.98 -0.81
C GLN A 100 10.48 -13.04 0.31
N VAL A 101 9.20 -12.66 0.28
CA VAL A 101 8.58 -11.82 1.32
C VAL A 101 7.87 -12.73 2.32
N SER A 102 8.12 -12.52 3.62
CA SER A 102 7.39 -13.25 4.66
C SER A 102 5.91 -12.87 4.62
N ALA A 103 5.02 -13.81 4.93
CA ALA A 103 3.59 -13.51 5.04
C ALA A 103 3.31 -12.40 6.08
N GLY A 104 4.14 -12.28 7.12
CA GLY A 104 4.05 -11.20 8.12
C GLY A 104 4.36 -9.80 7.57
N ASP A 105 5.07 -9.71 6.44
CA ASP A 105 5.43 -8.44 5.78
C ASP A 105 4.41 -8.06 4.69
N ILE A 106 3.37 -8.87 4.46
CA ILE A 106 2.33 -8.62 3.46
C ILE A 106 1.05 -8.14 4.15
N GLY A 107 0.67 -6.89 3.89
CA GLY A 107 -0.61 -6.31 4.32
C GLY A 107 -1.59 -6.20 3.16
N VAL A 108 -2.82 -6.68 3.35
CA VAL A 108 -3.96 -6.44 2.44
C VAL A 108 -4.94 -5.50 3.12
N ILE A 109 -5.24 -4.38 2.47
CA ILE A 109 -6.14 -3.35 2.99
C ILE A 109 -7.30 -3.18 2.00
N THR A 110 -8.52 -3.08 2.50
CA THR A 110 -9.73 -2.84 1.72
C THR A 110 -10.70 -1.98 2.52
N PRO A 111 -11.45 -1.05 1.87
CA PRO A 111 -12.41 -0.20 2.57
C PRO A 111 -13.67 -0.95 3.01
N TYR A 112 -13.97 -2.11 2.41
CA TYR A 112 -15.22 -2.84 2.67
C TYR A 112 -15.01 -4.04 3.59
N ARG A 113 -15.78 -4.09 4.68
CA ARG A 113 -15.70 -5.17 5.67
C ARG A 113 -15.95 -6.55 5.05
N LYS A 114 -16.86 -6.67 4.09
CA LYS A 114 -17.18 -7.94 3.40
C LYS A 114 -16.11 -8.40 2.40
N GLN A 115 -15.21 -7.51 1.97
CA GLN A 115 -14.06 -7.91 1.16
C GLN A 115 -13.03 -8.70 1.98
N VAL A 116 -13.05 -8.53 3.31
CA VAL A 116 -12.27 -9.34 4.25
C VAL A 116 -13.14 -10.50 4.73
N PRO A 117 -12.61 -11.73 4.82
CA PRO A 117 -13.31 -12.82 5.48
C PRO A 117 -13.65 -12.40 6.92
N ALA A 118 -14.89 -12.63 7.36
CA ALA A 118 -15.21 -12.51 8.78
C ALA A 118 -14.38 -13.55 9.53
N ARG A 119 -13.53 -13.10 10.45
CA ARG A 119 -13.01 -13.97 11.52
C ARG A 119 -14.12 -14.30 12.49
#